data_AF-A0A4S2G822-F1
#
_entry.id   AF-A0A4S2G822-F1
#
_cell.length_a   1.000
_cell.length_b   1.000
_cell.length_c   1.000
_cell.angle_alpha   90.00
_cell.angle_beta   90.00
_cell.angle_gamma   90.00
#
_symmetry.space_group_name_H-M   'P 1'
#
loop_
_entity.id
_entity.type
_entity.pdbx_description
1 polymer ?
#
loop_
_entity_poly.entity_id
_entity_poly.type
_entity_poly.pdbx_seq_one_letter_code
_entity_poly.pdbx_strand_id
1 'polypeptide(L)'
;QRYIFIQLPLFGKDKPEECSEKIDQWFYIFNNMSTMETMPFTQKDRLFRRLSSVASYANLSDEDKMDYDADLKAYRDIVGQLSYAEAKGIEKGIEKGIKTGREEEKTEMIVNMMKVGLPIDQIAVIANMTVDKVREMFGNQKIW
;
A
#
# COMPACT_ATOMS: atom_id res chain seq x y z
N GLN A 1 -11.29 29.12 35.62
CA GLN A 1 -10.33 28.63 34.61
C GLN A 1 -8.99 28.45 35.31
N ARG A 2 -8.32 27.31 35.16
CA ARG A 2 -7.06 27.01 35.88
C ARG A 2 -5.89 27.34 34.95
N TYR A 3 -5.08 28.32 35.31
CA TYR A 3 -3.87 28.68 34.57
C TYR A 3 -2.67 27.99 35.22
N ILE A 4 -1.85 27.33 34.41
CA ILE A 4 -0.58 26.75 34.84
C ILE A 4 0.51 27.61 34.21
N PHE A 5 1.29 28.27 35.06
CA PHE A 5 2.44 29.07 34.63
C PHE A 5 3.70 28.23 34.81
N ILE A 6 4.52 28.20 33.76
CA ILE A 6 5.77 27.46 33.73
C ILE A 6 6.90 28.49 33.62
N GLN A 7 7.88 28.40 34.51
CA GLN A 7 9.07 29.26 34.51
C GLN A 7 10.30 28.40 34.25
N LEU A 8 10.83 28.49 33.03
CA LEU A 8 12.02 27.75 32.61
C LEU A 8 13.31 28.10 33.37
N PRO A 9 13.54 29.34 33.86
CA PRO A 9 14.75 29.67 34.64
C PRO A 9 14.89 28.93 35.98
N LEU A 10 13.81 28.38 36.52
CA LEU A 10 13.82 27.60 37.77
C LEU A 10 14.09 26.11 37.53
N PHE A 11 14.23 25.68 36.27
CA PHE A 11 14.53 24.31 35.93
C PHE A 11 16.03 24.03 36.15
N GLY A 12 16.36 23.40 37.28
CA GLY A 12 17.74 23.14 37.71
C GLY A 12 18.27 21.73 37.40
N LYS A 13 17.75 21.06 36.38
CA LYS A 13 18.23 19.74 35.94
C LYS A 13 19.08 19.90 34.68
N ASP A 14 20.37 19.66 34.81
CA ASP A 14 21.35 19.89 33.73
C ASP A 14 21.73 18.59 33.00
N LYS A 15 21.30 17.43 33.52
CA LYS A 15 21.60 16.13 32.92
C LYS A 15 20.33 15.38 32.50
N PRO A 16 20.34 14.66 31.37
CA PRO A 16 19.18 13.88 30.93
C PRO A 16 18.74 12.82 31.96
N GLU A 17 19.67 12.26 32.73
CA GLU A 17 19.41 11.22 33.73
C GLU A 17 18.59 11.74 34.92
N GLU A 18 18.65 13.04 35.21
CA GLU A 18 17.91 13.68 36.31
C GLU A 18 16.43 13.89 35.94
N CYS A 19 16.08 13.76 34.65
CA CYS A 19 14.74 13.98 34.11
C CYS A 19 13.86 12.72 34.24
N SER A 20 13.34 12.49 35.45
CA SER A 20 12.46 11.36 35.77
C SER A 20 11.05 11.52 35.20
N GLU A 21 10.48 12.74 35.21
CA GLU A 21 9.13 12.98 34.71
C GLU A 21 9.13 13.41 33.24
N LYS A 22 8.04 13.13 32.52
CA LYS A 22 7.91 13.54 31.11
C LYS A 22 8.02 15.05 30.94
N ILE A 23 7.48 15.83 31.88
CA ILE A 23 7.52 17.29 31.83
C ILE A 23 8.95 17.82 31.97
N ASP A 24 9.77 17.19 32.81
CA ASP A 24 11.20 17.51 32.93
C ASP A 24 11.95 17.24 31.64
N GLN A 25 11.65 16.12 30.97
CA GLN A 25 12.27 15.77 29.69
C GLN A 25 11.94 16.81 28.61
N TRP A 26 10.70 17.32 28.58
CA TRP A 26 10.32 18.42 27.70
C TRP A 26 11.06 19.71 28.01
N PHE A 27 11.14 20.12 29.28
CA PHE A 27 11.86 21.33 29.67
C PHE A 27 13.36 21.24 29.38
N TYR A 28 13.96 20.08 29.66
CA TYR A 28 15.35 19.83 29.35
C TYR A 28 15.62 19.96 27.85
N ILE A 29 14.79 19.35 27.00
CA ILE A 29 14.91 19.47 25.55
C ILE A 29 14.77 20.92 25.11
N PHE A 30 13.75 21.65 25.56
CA PHE A 30 13.53 23.03 25.13
C PHE A 30 14.62 23.99 25.59
N ASN A 31 15.15 23.84 26.81
CA ASN A 31 16.22 24.69 27.32
C ASN A 31 17.55 24.46 26.59
N ASN A 32 17.83 23.23 26.14
CA ASN A 32 19.10 22.87 25.53
C ASN A 32 19.02 22.68 24.00
N MET A 33 17.87 22.91 23.38
CA MET A 33 17.63 22.57 21.96
C MET A 33 18.65 23.21 20.99
N SER A 34 19.12 24.41 21.29
CA SER A 34 20.08 25.14 20.44
C SER A 34 21.52 24.65 20.56
N THR A 35 21.87 23.98 21.66
CA THR A 35 23.24 23.55 21.97
C THR A 35 23.43 22.03 21.82
N MET A 36 22.34 21.27 21.72
CA MET A 36 22.39 19.82 21.61
C MET A 36 22.65 19.35 20.18
N GLU A 37 23.66 18.50 20.01
CA GLU A 37 23.94 17.81 18.75
C GLU A 37 22.99 16.64 18.51
N THR A 38 22.61 15.91 19.57
CA THR A 38 21.68 14.78 19.50
C THR A 38 20.57 14.90 20.54
N MET A 39 19.32 14.65 20.13
CA MET A 39 18.17 14.77 21.02
C MET A 39 18.06 13.54 21.95
N PRO A 40 18.04 13.73 23.29
CA PRO A 40 17.90 12.64 24.25
C PRO A 40 16.46 12.09 24.26
N PHE A 41 16.25 10.96 24.94
CA PHE A 41 14.94 10.33 25.16
C PHE A 41 14.22 9.77 23.91
N THR A 42 14.79 9.93 22.71
CA THR A 42 14.27 9.43 21.42
C THR A 42 14.13 7.90 21.35
N GLN A 43 14.95 7.17 22.10
CA GLN A 43 14.86 5.71 22.24
C GLN A 43 13.78 5.29 23.23
N LYS A 44 13.50 6.11 24.25
CA LYS A 44 12.59 5.80 25.35
C LYS A 44 11.12 6.08 25.01
N ASP A 45 10.85 7.13 24.21
CA ASP A 45 9.48 7.50 23.83
C ASP A 45 9.38 7.85 22.33
N ARG A 46 8.31 7.36 21.69
CA ARG A 46 7.95 7.68 20.31
C ARG A 46 7.66 9.17 20.11
N LEU A 47 7.17 9.86 21.13
CA LEU A 47 6.88 11.29 21.08
C LEU A 47 8.15 12.11 20.83
N PHE A 48 9.24 11.83 21.56
CA PHE A 48 10.51 12.51 21.38
C PHE A 48 11.20 12.14 20.06
N ARG A 49 10.99 10.91 19.57
CA ARG A 49 11.45 10.53 18.22
C ARG A 49 10.77 11.38 17.14
N ARG A 50 9.46 11.58 17.23
CA ARG A 50 8.73 12.45 16.29
C ARG A 50 9.18 13.90 16.42
N LEU A 51 9.34 14.39 17.65
CA LEU A 51 9.87 15.74 17.89
C LEU A 51 11.23 15.93 17.22
N SER A 52 12.15 14.98 17.42
CA SER A 52 13.46 14.99 16.79
C SER A 52 13.35 15.04 15.27
N SER A 53 12.50 14.23 14.64
CA SER A 53 12.34 14.27 13.17
C SER A 53 11.86 15.63 12.66
N VAL A 54 10.92 16.26 13.37
CA VAL A 54 10.39 17.58 12.99
C VAL A 54 11.42 18.67 13.21
N ALA A 55 12.13 18.63 14.33
CA ALA A 55 13.19 19.59 14.64
C ALA A 55 14.34 19.50 13.64
N SER A 56 14.78 18.28 13.30
CA SER A 56 15.83 18.05 12.29
C SER A 56 15.43 18.64 10.93
N TYR A 57 14.19 18.40 10.47
CA TYR A 57 13.69 19.00 9.24
C TYR A 57 13.59 20.54 9.32
N ALA A 58 13.13 21.09 10.45
CA ALA A 58 13.04 22.53 10.63
C ALA A 58 14.42 23.22 10.58
N ASN A 59 15.45 22.55 11.10
CA ASN A 59 16.83 23.02 11.15
C ASN A 59 17.57 22.94 9.80
N LEU A 60 17.02 22.25 8.80
CA LEU A 60 17.59 22.21 7.46
C LEU A 60 17.61 23.60 6.81
N SER A 61 18.61 23.85 5.97
CA SER A 61 18.62 25.03 5.09
C SER A 61 17.47 24.95 4.08
N ASP A 62 17.14 26.08 3.45
CA ASP A 62 16.08 26.07 2.43
C ASP A 62 16.45 25.19 1.23
N GLU A 63 17.74 25.11 0.87
CA GLU A 63 18.26 24.23 -0.18
C GLU A 63 18.09 22.75 0.21
N ASP A 64 18.54 22.36 1.41
CA ASP A 64 18.40 20.98 1.89
C ASP A 64 16.93 20.55 2.02
N LYS A 65 16.04 21.49 2.39
CA LYS A 65 14.58 21.22 2.43
C LYS A 65 14.03 20.93 1.05
N MET A 66 14.46 21.70 0.05
CA MET A 66 14.02 21.50 -1.34
C MET A 66 14.47 20.14 -1.86
N ASP A 67 15.72 19.75 -1.63
CA ASP A 67 16.25 18.45 -2.04
C ASP A 67 15.52 17.30 -1.33
N TYR A 68 15.34 17.41 -0.01
CA TYR A 68 14.59 16.43 0.76
C TYR A 68 13.14 16.26 0.26
N ASP A 69 12.45 17.36 0.00
CA ASP A 69 11.07 17.33 -0.48
C ASP A 69 10.98 16.78 -1.91
N ALA A 70 11.97 17.05 -2.76
CA ALA A 70 12.08 16.50 -4.11
C ALA A 70 12.27 14.98 -4.09
N ASP A 71 13.18 14.49 -3.24
CA ASP A 71 13.41 13.05 -3.05
C ASP A 71 12.16 12.35 -2.50
N LEU A 72 11.53 12.96 -1.49
CA LEU A 72 10.30 12.43 -0.91
C LEU A 72 9.16 12.36 -1.94
N LYS A 73 9.07 13.36 -2.82
CA LYS A 73 8.11 13.38 -3.92
C LYS A 73 8.41 12.27 -4.93
N ALA A 74 9.66 12.15 -5.38
CA ALA A 74 10.07 11.10 -6.33
C ALA A 74 9.77 9.69 -5.79
N TYR A 75 10.07 9.46 -4.51
CA TYR A 75 9.74 8.20 -3.84
C TYR A 75 8.23 7.92 -3.84
N ARG A 76 7.41 8.93 -3.47
CA ARG A 76 5.94 8.80 -3.44
C ARG A 76 5.36 8.54 -4.82
N ASP A 77 5.90 9.20 -5.85
CA ASP A 77 5.47 8.99 -7.24
C ASP A 77 5.74 7.54 -7.68
N ILE A 78 6.93 7.00 -7.37
CA ILE A 78 7.28 5.59 -7.66
C ILE A 78 6.33 4.63 -6.93
N VAL A 79 6.11 4.83 -5.63
CA VAL A 79 5.19 3.98 -4.85
C VAL A 79 3.78 4.03 -5.41
N GLY A 80 3.30 5.22 -5.80
CA GLY A 80 2.01 5.40 -6.44
C GLY A 80 1.90 4.67 -7.78
N GLN A 81 2.94 4.77 -8.63
CA GLN A 81 3.00 4.06 -9.91
C GLN A 81 2.98 2.53 -9.73
N LEU A 82 3.75 2.00 -8.78
CA LEU A 82 3.80 0.57 -8.50
C LEU A 82 2.46 0.04 -7.99
N SER A 83 1.86 0.73 -7.01
CA SER A 83 0.55 0.35 -6.46
C SER A 83 -0.55 0.37 -7.53
N TYR A 84 -0.55 1.40 -8.39
CA TYR A 84 -1.48 1.48 -9.50
C TYR A 84 -1.27 0.35 -10.52
N ALA A 85 -0.02 0.03 -10.86
CA ALA A 85 0.32 -1.04 -11.79
C ALA A 85 -0.12 -2.42 -11.25
N GLU A 86 0.09 -2.67 -9.96
CA GLU A 86 -0.35 -3.89 -9.28
C GLU A 86 -1.87 -4.03 -9.30
N ALA A 87 -2.60 -2.99 -8.86
CA ALA A 87 -4.06 -2.99 -8.84
C ALA A 87 -4.65 -3.25 -10.24
N LYS A 88 -4.11 -2.57 -11.26
CA LYS A 88 -4.51 -2.75 -12.66
C LYS A 88 -4.14 -4.13 -13.20
N GLY A 89 -3.02 -4.70 -12.76
CA GLY A 89 -2.60 -6.05 -13.09
C GLY A 89 -3.57 -7.10 -12.57
N ILE A 90 -3.97 -6.97 -11.30
CA ILE A 90 -4.95 -7.85 -10.66
C ILE A 90 -6.31 -7.74 -11.35
N GLU A 91 -6.80 -6.52 -11.59
CA GLU A 91 -8.08 -6.30 -12.27
C GLU A 91 -8.11 -6.97 -13.65
N LYS A 92 -7.09 -6.74 -14.48
CA LYS A 92 -6.96 -7.39 -15.78
C LYS A 92 -6.81 -8.91 -15.68
N GLY A 93 -6.11 -9.40 -14.64
CA GLY A 93 -5.95 -10.83 -14.38
C GLY A 93 -7.28 -11.50 -14.06
N ILE A 94 -8.08 -10.89 -13.20
CA ILE A 94 -9.43 -11.36 -12.84
C ILE A 94 -10.35 -11.33 -14.07
N GLU A 95 -10.38 -10.21 -14.81
CA GLU A 95 -11.23 -10.09 -15.99
C GLU A 95 -10.89 -11.17 -17.04
N LYS A 96 -9.60 -11.36 -17.34
CA LYS A 96 -9.14 -12.42 -18.23
C LYS A 96 -9.48 -13.81 -17.69
N GLY A 97 -9.24 -14.06 -16.41
CA GLY A 97 -9.54 -15.35 -15.78
C GLY A 97 -11.02 -15.70 -15.83
N ILE A 98 -11.91 -14.74 -15.55
CA ILE A 98 -13.37 -14.93 -15.67
C ILE A 98 -13.77 -15.21 -17.11
N LYS A 99 -13.20 -14.48 -18.08
CA LYS A 99 -13.51 -14.67 -19.49
C LYS A 99 -13.06 -16.05 -19.99
N THR A 100 -11.81 -16.42 -19.72
CA THR A 100 -11.25 -17.72 -20.10
C THR A 100 -12.02 -18.86 -19.41
N GLY A 101 -12.30 -18.74 -18.12
CA GLY A 101 -13.06 -19.77 -17.39
C GLY A 101 -14.46 -19.99 -17.94
N ARG A 102 -15.16 -18.92 -18.34
CA ARG A 102 -16.48 -19.05 -19.00
C ARG A 102 -16.40 -19.70 -20.38
N GLU A 103 -15.35 -19.42 -21.15
CA GLU A 103 -15.12 -20.06 -22.46
C GLU A 103 -14.76 -21.54 -22.31
N GLU A 104 -13.93 -21.88 -21.33
CA GLU A 104 -13.56 -23.26 -20.99
C GLU A 104 -14.76 -24.06 -20.48
N GLU A 105 -15.53 -23.52 -19.53
CA GLU A 105 -16.76 -24.16 -19.00
C GLU A 105 -17.77 -24.41 -20.13
N LYS A 106 -17.96 -23.43 -21.02
CA LYS A 106 -18.87 -23.57 -22.16
C LYS A 106 -18.39 -24.65 -23.12
N THR A 107 -17.08 -24.76 -23.34
CA THR A 107 -16.48 -25.79 -24.19
C THR A 107 -16.63 -27.17 -23.55
N GLU A 108 -16.30 -27.31 -22.26
CA GLU A 108 -16.44 -28.56 -21.51
C GLU A 108 -17.89 -29.04 -21.46
N MET A 109 -18.84 -28.13 -21.24
CA MET A 109 -20.27 -28.43 -21.28
C MET A 109 -20.68 -29.06 -22.62
N ILE A 110 -20.23 -28.48 -23.74
CA ILE A 110 -20.54 -28.98 -25.08
C ILE A 110 -19.92 -30.35 -25.32
N VAL A 111 -18.65 -30.55 -24.92
CA VAL A 111 -17.97 -31.84 -25.01
C VAL A 111 -18.70 -32.90 -24.20
N ASN A 112 -19.18 -32.56 -23.00
CA ASN A 112 -19.93 -33.49 -22.16
C ASN A 112 -21.29 -33.83 -22.78
N MET A 113 -22.00 -32.87 -23.37
CA MET A 113 -23.24 -33.13 -24.11
C MET A 113 -23.00 -34.04 -25.32
N MET A 114 -21.89 -33.87 -26.03
CA MET A 114 -21.49 -34.73 -27.14
C MET A 114 -21.21 -36.17 -26.67
N LYS A 115 -20.51 -36.35 -25.55
CA LYS A 115 -20.22 -37.69 -24.96
C LYS A 115 -21.51 -38.44 -24.58
N VAL A 116 -22.54 -37.72 -24.17
CA VAL A 116 -23.86 -38.27 -23.82
C VAL A 116 -24.70 -38.61 -25.08
N GLY A 117 -24.25 -38.19 -26.27
CA GLY A 117 -24.91 -38.50 -27.54
C GLY A 117 -26.08 -37.58 -27.88
N LEU A 118 -26.12 -36.37 -27.33
CA LEU A 118 -27.14 -35.38 -27.68
C LEU A 118 -27.02 -34.95 -29.16
N PRO A 119 -28.13 -34.81 -29.88
CA PRO A 119 -28.14 -34.28 -31.25
C PRO A 119 -27.52 -32.88 -31.35
N ILE A 120 -26.75 -32.62 -32.41
CA ILE A 120 -25.99 -31.37 -32.61
C ILE A 120 -26.90 -30.14 -32.63
N ASP A 121 -28.09 -30.27 -33.20
CA ASP A 121 -29.15 -29.26 -33.22
C ASP A 121 -29.63 -28.90 -31.81
N GLN A 122 -29.78 -29.88 -30.92
CA GLN A 122 -30.14 -29.65 -29.52
C GLN A 122 -28.98 -28.99 -28.74
N ILE A 123 -27.74 -29.42 -28.97
CA ILE A 123 -26.55 -28.83 -28.36
C ILE A 123 -26.40 -27.36 -28.77
N ALA A 124 -26.63 -27.05 -30.05
CA ALA A 124 -26.59 -25.67 -30.57
C ALA A 124 -27.59 -24.75 -29.87
N VAL A 125 -28.81 -25.25 -29.61
CA VAL A 125 -29.84 -24.51 -28.86
C VAL A 125 -29.42 -24.31 -27.40
N ILE A 126 -28.99 -25.37 -26.71
CA ILE A 126 -28.63 -25.30 -25.27
C ILE A 126 -27.41 -24.40 -25.04
N ALA A 127 -26.38 -24.54 -25.88
CA ALA A 127 -25.16 -23.74 -25.78
C ALA A 127 -25.29 -22.33 -26.43
N ASN A 128 -26.47 -22.01 -26.96
CA ASN A 128 -26.79 -20.75 -27.64
C ASN A 128 -25.73 -20.37 -28.68
N MET A 129 -25.54 -21.24 -29.68
CA MET A 129 -24.59 -21.06 -30.77
C MET A 129 -25.11 -21.69 -32.06
N THR A 130 -24.45 -21.38 -33.18
CA THR A 130 -24.84 -21.93 -34.48
C THR A 130 -24.44 -23.41 -34.59
N VAL A 131 -25.24 -24.18 -35.33
CA VAL A 131 -24.95 -25.59 -35.64
C VAL A 131 -23.57 -25.73 -36.28
N ASP A 132 -23.17 -24.79 -37.13
CA ASP A 132 -21.85 -24.78 -37.78
C ASP A 132 -20.70 -24.62 -36.77
N LYS A 133 -20.85 -23.78 -35.73
CA LYS A 133 -19.84 -23.64 -34.67
C LYS A 133 -19.72 -24.91 -33.82
N VAL A 134 -20.85 -25.57 -33.52
CA VAL A 134 -20.83 -26.85 -32.80
C VAL A 134 -20.14 -27.92 -33.65
N ARG A 135 -20.41 -27.95 -34.97
CA ARG A 135 -19.73 -28.84 -35.92
C ARG A 135 -18.24 -28.55 -36.05
N GLU A 136 -17.82 -27.29 -36.02
CA GLU A 136 -16.41 -26.91 -36.05
C GLU A 136 -15.66 -27.40 -34.81
N MET A 137 -16.26 -27.26 -33.62
CA MET A 137 -15.71 -27.82 -32.39
C MET A 137 -15.66 -29.35 -32.41
N PHE A 138 -16.65 -29.99 -33.05
CA PHE A 138 -16.66 -31.44 -33.27
C PHE A 138 -15.57 -31.88 -34.27
N GLY A 139 -15.34 -31.13 -35.34
CA GLY A 139 -14.33 -31.42 -36.36
C GLY A 139 -12.88 -31.24 -35.88
N ASN A 140 -12.66 -30.29 -34.96
CA ASN A 140 -11.35 -30.08 -34.31
C ASN A 140 -11.07 -31.09 -33.19
N GLN A 141 -12.11 -31.70 -32.60
CA GLN A 141 -11.95 -32.88 -31.75
C GLN A 141 -11.94 -34.14 -32.62
N LYS A 142 -10.78 -34.49 -33.19
CA LYS A 142 -10.55 -35.88 -33.61
C LYS A 142 -10.78 -36.80 -32.42
N ILE A 143 -11.93 -37.46 -32.41
CA ILE A 143 -12.19 -38.65 -31.61
C ILE A 143 -11.34 -39.76 -32.24
N TRP A 144 -10.18 -40.01 -31.62
CA TRP A 144 -9.07 -40.90 -31.99
C TRP A 144 -8.20 -40.46 -33.17
#